data_AF-A0A9W4T3P7-F1
#
_entry.id   AF-A0A9W4T3P7-F1
#
_cell.length_a   1.000
_cell.length_b   1.000
_cell.length_c   1.000
_cell.angle_alpha   90.00
_cell.angle_beta   90.00
_cell.angle_gamma   90.00
#
_symmetry.space_group_name_H-M   'P 1'
#
loop_
_entity.id
_entity.type
_entity.pdbx_description
1 polymer ?
#
loop_
_entity_poly.entity_id
_entity_poly.type
_entity_poly.pdbx_seq_one_letter_code
_entity_poly.pdbx_strand_id
1 'polypeptide(L)'
;MPQRCQQPCCRKGASFGPKDSKTPRYCATHKLVDYVNVKTQCQEDGCYKFSHFGFPGSTATSCVTHMKEGMIPLRVRKCLEPECTTRAVFNVIGSDKGKFCAKHKKPEMIDIQTKLCKYPGCQKKALFAVVGSSRTFCGQHKQAGMINIASRKCAHSDCYTRPYFNVPGKTQGQYCARHKTADMVNVVNRRCEKAGCMTIPTFNLFGEKSARFCEAHRNPGMVNVVGPKCNNISCQKRALYGIPGYKMSRCFTHKDKGMIVQSSRLCMISDCKKPATHGISNPTSCEEHSTDDMLDLVQKTCSNCGLPNILLQDNKCAECSTYAEVKVRVRLAKQFRVKYILDENNIVYEAYDSIVGDEGCSKKRPDFVIDAGTHKVILEVDEYQHKKGEYNCEVKRMWVIAQALGIPTLFIRYNPDSYKTSNGITRDSNDKERKQELLTCLRDAIKSPPAEESQFLRVIYLFYDEYDSTKYKITTIPEVWFKNEIHA
;
A
#
# COMPACT_ATOMS: atom_id res chain seq x y z
N MET A 1 -34.77 46.43 -37.22
CA MET A 1 -33.55 45.61 -37.40
C MET A 1 -32.91 45.32 -36.05
N PRO A 2 -32.33 44.13 -35.81
CA PRO A 2 -31.65 43.87 -34.55
C PRO A 2 -30.42 44.79 -34.40
N GLN A 3 -30.35 45.55 -33.30
CA GLN A 3 -29.18 46.38 -33.00
C GLN A 3 -27.91 45.52 -32.97
N ARG A 4 -26.87 45.97 -33.67
CA ARG A 4 -25.55 45.34 -33.68
C ARG A 4 -24.72 45.79 -32.48
N CYS A 5 -23.77 44.96 -32.09
CA CYS A 5 -22.80 45.28 -31.06
C CYS A 5 -22.04 46.56 -31.44
N GLN A 6 -21.95 47.51 -30.51
CA GLN A 6 -21.25 48.78 -30.71
C GLN A 6 -19.72 48.64 -30.77
N GLN A 7 -19.17 47.50 -30.33
CA GLN A 7 -17.73 47.21 -30.49
C GLN A 7 -17.33 47.25 -31.97
N PRO A 8 -16.30 48.04 -32.35
CA PRO A 8 -15.79 48.06 -33.71
C PRO A 8 -15.49 46.67 -34.25
N CYS A 9 -15.79 46.44 -35.54
CA CYS A 9 -15.59 45.17 -36.24
C CYS A 9 -16.41 43.97 -35.70
N CYS A 10 -17.28 44.14 -34.70
CA CYS A 10 -18.11 43.06 -34.19
C CYS A 10 -19.38 42.88 -35.03
N ARG A 11 -19.53 41.72 -35.67
CA ARG A 11 -20.73 41.38 -36.46
C ARG A 11 -21.88 40.77 -35.64
N LYS A 12 -21.71 40.60 -34.32
CA LYS A 12 -22.73 40.00 -33.44
C LYS A 12 -23.85 41.00 -33.12
N GLY A 13 -25.06 40.50 -32.93
CA GLY A 13 -26.16 41.30 -32.38
C GLY A 13 -25.89 41.75 -30.94
N ALA A 14 -26.33 42.95 -30.59
CA ALA A 14 -26.31 43.45 -29.23
C ALA A 14 -27.44 42.82 -28.41
N SER A 15 -27.15 42.45 -27.17
CA SER A 15 -28.13 41.95 -26.20
C SER A 15 -27.91 42.50 -24.78
N PHE A 16 -26.78 43.17 -24.53
CA PHE A 16 -26.38 43.66 -23.22
C PHE A 16 -26.38 45.19 -23.17
N GLY A 17 -26.91 45.75 -22.09
CA GLY A 17 -27.04 47.20 -21.86
C GLY A 17 -27.00 47.55 -20.37
N PRO A 18 -27.08 48.85 -20.03
CA PRO A 18 -27.25 49.32 -18.65
C PRO A 18 -28.50 48.72 -17.98
N LYS A 19 -28.47 48.55 -16.66
CA LYS A 19 -29.57 47.92 -15.89
C LYS A 19 -30.92 48.60 -16.11
N ASP A 20 -30.95 49.92 -16.17
CA ASP A 20 -32.19 50.70 -16.27
C ASP A 20 -32.55 51.07 -17.72
N SER A 21 -31.94 50.40 -18.69
CA SER A 21 -32.17 50.63 -20.11
C SER A 21 -32.68 49.38 -20.80
N LYS A 22 -33.75 49.52 -21.61
CA LYS A 22 -34.21 48.44 -22.50
C LYS A 22 -33.36 48.32 -23.77
N THR A 23 -32.35 49.18 -23.95
CA THR A 23 -31.60 49.31 -25.20
C THR A 23 -30.29 48.51 -25.16
N PRO A 24 -30.14 47.46 -25.99
CA PRO A 24 -28.95 46.63 -26.01
C PRO A 24 -27.82 47.29 -26.80
N ARG A 25 -26.64 47.46 -26.20
CA ARG A 25 -25.47 48.12 -26.83
C ARG A 25 -24.38 47.15 -27.26
N TYR A 26 -24.15 46.09 -26.48
CA TYR A 26 -23.02 45.17 -26.69
C TYR A 26 -23.46 43.70 -26.80
N CYS A 27 -22.64 42.87 -27.42
CA CYS A 27 -22.80 41.41 -27.38
C CYS A 27 -22.19 40.81 -26.10
N ALA A 28 -22.42 39.52 -25.85
CA ALA A 28 -21.96 38.85 -24.63
C ALA A 28 -20.43 38.90 -24.40
N THR A 29 -19.64 38.95 -25.48
CA THR A 29 -18.16 38.97 -25.39
C THR A 29 -17.58 40.36 -25.20
N HIS A 30 -18.33 41.41 -25.54
CA HIS A 30 -17.88 42.81 -25.46
C HIS A 30 -18.70 43.63 -24.47
N LYS A 31 -19.49 42.98 -23.62
CA LYS A 31 -20.25 43.69 -22.59
C LYS A 31 -19.28 44.37 -21.62
N LEU A 32 -19.64 45.57 -21.19
CA LEU A 32 -18.93 46.25 -20.12
C LEU A 32 -19.25 45.58 -18.78
N VAL A 33 -18.42 45.87 -17.78
CA VAL A 33 -18.70 45.52 -16.38
C VAL A 33 -20.06 46.13 -15.99
N ASP A 34 -20.84 45.40 -15.21
CA ASP A 34 -22.21 45.76 -14.77
C ASP A 34 -23.32 45.79 -15.83
N TYR A 35 -23.00 45.57 -17.11
CA TYR A 35 -24.02 45.47 -18.15
C TYR A 35 -24.76 44.12 -18.07
N VAL A 36 -26.08 44.20 -18.13
CA VAL A 36 -26.99 43.06 -18.03
C VAL A 36 -27.60 42.74 -19.39
N ASN A 37 -28.07 41.51 -19.56
CA ASN A 37 -28.81 41.16 -20.77
C ASN A 37 -30.17 41.84 -20.71
N VAL A 38 -30.46 42.81 -21.58
CA VAL A 38 -31.71 43.60 -21.55
C VAL A 38 -32.80 43.06 -22.48
N LYS A 39 -32.49 42.01 -23.25
CA LYS A 39 -33.45 41.36 -24.17
C LYS A 39 -34.20 40.20 -23.52
N THR A 40 -33.55 39.50 -22.59
CA THR A 40 -34.07 38.27 -21.99
C THR A 40 -33.76 38.28 -20.51
N GLN A 41 -34.71 38.78 -19.72
CA GLN A 41 -34.63 38.93 -18.27
C GLN A 41 -35.77 38.21 -17.57
N CYS A 42 -35.56 37.93 -16.29
CA CYS A 42 -36.61 37.54 -15.36
C CYS A 42 -37.66 38.65 -15.30
N GLN A 43 -38.94 38.28 -15.17
CA GLN A 43 -40.04 39.23 -15.01
C GLN A 43 -40.20 39.76 -13.58
N GLU A 44 -39.38 39.28 -12.64
CA GLU A 44 -39.44 39.75 -11.25
C GLU A 44 -38.79 41.13 -11.16
N ASP A 45 -39.44 42.08 -10.49
CA ASP A 45 -38.95 43.44 -10.36
C ASP A 45 -37.57 43.49 -9.71
N GLY A 46 -36.68 44.30 -10.29
CA GLY A 46 -35.27 44.39 -9.89
C GLY A 46 -34.41 43.16 -10.24
N CYS A 47 -34.93 42.16 -10.96
CA CYS A 47 -34.18 40.96 -11.31
C CYS A 47 -33.64 40.97 -12.75
N TYR A 48 -32.34 41.24 -12.88
CA TYR A 48 -31.66 41.25 -14.19
C TYR A 48 -31.07 39.89 -14.61
N LYS A 49 -31.47 38.79 -13.95
CA LYS A 49 -31.02 37.44 -14.30
C LYS A 49 -31.74 36.94 -15.55
N PHE A 50 -31.08 36.08 -16.32
CA PHE A 50 -31.67 35.52 -17.55
C PHE A 50 -32.86 34.60 -17.23
N SER A 51 -33.96 34.76 -17.97
CA SER A 51 -35.17 33.93 -17.86
C SER A 51 -35.00 32.61 -18.61
N HIS A 52 -34.86 31.53 -17.84
CA HIS A 52 -34.69 30.16 -18.34
C HIS A 52 -35.92 29.28 -18.13
N PHE A 53 -36.78 29.64 -17.18
CA PHE A 53 -37.89 28.82 -16.69
C PHE A 53 -39.25 29.45 -17.03
N GLY A 54 -40.24 28.60 -17.25
CA GLY A 54 -41.64 28.98 -17.45
C GLY A 54 -42.52 27.75 -17.45
N PHE A 55 -43.83 27.92 -17.65
CA PHE A 55 -44.76 26.79 -17.69
C PHE A 55 -44.68 26.07 -19.05
N PRO A 56 -45.03 24.77 -19.10
CA PRO A 56 -45.12 24.05 -20.37
C PRO A 56 -45.98 24.81 -21.40
N GLY A 57 -45.46 25.02 -22.61
CA GLY A 57 -46.15 25.76 -23.67
C GLY A 57 -46.05 27.29 -23.60
N SER A 58 -45.48 27.86 -22.53
CA SER A 58 -45.31 29.32 -22.39
C SER A 58 -43.93 29.81 -22.87
N THR A 59 -43.70 31.12 -22.77
CA THR A 59 -42.35 31.70 -22.85
C THR A 59 -41.63 31.59 -21.50
N ALA A 60 -40.30 31.66 -21.52
CA ALA A 60 -39.50 31.69 -20.29
C ALA A 60 -39.57 33.08 -19.65
N THR A 61 -40.07 33.14 -18.42
CA THR A 61 -40.29 34.38 -17.67
C THR A 61 -39.47 34.46 -16.41
N SER A 62 -38.97 33.33 -15.90
CA SER A 62 -38.36 33.26 -14.57
C SER A 62 -36.90 32.79 -14.62
N CYS A 63 -36.08 33.34 -13.72
CA CYS A 63 -34.72 32.86 -13.49
C CYS A 63 -34.72 31.70 -12.48
N VAL A 64 -33.54 31.10 -12.25
CA VAL A 64 -33.42 29.94 -11.34
C VAL A 64 -33.83 30.25 -9.89
N THR A 65 -33.65 31.49 -9.42
CA THR A 65 -34.02 31.88 -8.04
C THR A 65 -35.49 32.25 -7.90
N HIS A 66 -36.19 32.51 -9.01
CA HIS A 66 -37.62 32.87 -9.03
C HIS A 66 -38.46 31.80 -9.72
N MET A 67 -37.95 30.57 -9.76
CA MET A 67 -38.68 29.42 -10.31
C MET A 67 -39.82 29.04 -9.37
N LYS A 68 -41.05 29.02 -9.89
CA LYS A 68 -42.23 28.55 -9.17
C LYS A 68 -42.45 27.05 -9.39
N GLU A 69 -43.20 26.42 -8.50
CA GLU A 69 -43.61 25.02 -8.66
C GLU A 69 -44.34 24.82 -10.01
N GLY A 70 -44.06 23.72 -10.70
CA GLY A 70 -44.59 23.44 -12.04
C GLY A 70 -43.85 24.13 -13.20
N MET A 71 -42.91 25.06 -12.95
CA MET A 71 -42.08 25.63 -14.00
C MET A 71 -40.99 24.66 -14.47
N ILE A 72 -40.76 24.62 -15.77
CA ILE A 72 -39.74 23.80 -16.43
C ILE A 72 -38.71 24.67 -17.18
N PRO A 73 -37.48 24.19 -17.41
CA PRO A 73 -36.54 24.88 -18.30
C PRO A 73 -37.06 24.87 -19.74
N LEU A 74 -37.30 26.05 -20.32
CA LEU A 74 -37.85 26.18 -21.69
C LEU A 74 -36.78 26.47 -22.74
N ARG A 75 -35.65 27.07 -22.34
CA ARG A 75 -34.52 27.41 -23.23
C ARG A 75 -33.41 26.36 -23.19
N VAL A 76 -33.79 25.09 -23.30
CA VAL A 76 -32.88 23.94 -23.32
C VAL A 76 -33.26 22.99 -24.46
N ARG A 77 -32.29 22.20 -24.94
CA ARG A 77 -32.64 21.06 -25.80
C ARG A 77 -33.39 20.05 -24.94
N LYS A 78 -34.63 19.75 -25.33
CA LYS A 78 -35.47 18.74 -24.68
C LYS A 78 -35.01 17.35 -25.08
N CYS A 79 -35.28 16.38 -24.21
CA CYS A 79 -35.13 14.97 -24.51
C CYS A 79 -35.93 14.61 -25.76
N LEU A 80 -35.40 13.72 -26.61
CA LEU A 80 -36.09 13.24 -27.81
C LEU A 80 -37.27 12.30 -27.52
N GLU A 81 -37.32 11.74 -26.31
CA GLU A 81 -38.45 10.91 -25.88
C GLU A 81 -39.77 11.70 -25.93
N PRO A 82 -40.85 11.16 -26.51
CA PRO A 82 -42.16 11.81 -26.55
C PRO A 82 -42.61 12.27 -25.16
N GLU A 83 -43.25 13.44 -25.10
CA GLU A 83 -43.78 14.06 -23.87
C GLU A 83 -42.74 14.41 -22.80
N CYS A 84 -41.45 14.12 -23.03
CA CYS A 84 -40.41 14.40 -22.05
C CYS A 84 -39.93 15.86 -22.13
N THR A 85 -40.23 16.63 -21.09
CA THR A 85 -39.82 18.04 -20.97
C THR A 85 -38.43 18.24 -20.37
N THR A 86 -37.77 17.16 -19.95
CA THR A 86 -36.47 17.24 -19.28
C THR A 86 -35.35 17.57 -20.26
N ARG A 87 -34.30 18.26 -19.76
CA ARG A 87 -33.13 18.65 -20.55
C ARG A 87 -32.37 17.42 -21.06
N ALA A 88 -32.09 17.41 -22.36
CA ALA A 88 -31.20 16.44 -22.98
C ALA A 88 -29.73 16.76 -22.67
N VAL A 89 -29.05 15.82 -22.00
CA VAL A 89 -27.62 15.92 -21.66
C VAL A 89 -26.84 14.65 -22.02
N PHE A 90 -27.53 13.55 -22.32
CA PHE A 90 -26.94 12.27 -22.67
C PHE A 90 -26.91 12.05 -24.18
N ASN A 91 -25.79 11.52 -24.68
CA ASN A 91 -25.62 11.06 -26.05
C ASN A 91 -24.40 10.11 -26.15
N VAL A 92 -24.11 9.59 -27.33
CA VAL A 92 -22.89 8.81 -27.60
C VAL A 92 -21.63 9.68 -27.50
N ILE A 93 -20.50 9.04 -27.19
CA ILE A 93 -19.18 9.68 -27.07
C ILE A 93 -18.85 10.44 -28.37
N GLY A 94 -18.30 11.65 -28.25
CA GLY A 94 -17.92 12.50 -29.39
C GLY A 94 -19.04 13.39 -29.95
N SER A 95 -20.28 13.23 -29.48
CA SER A 95 -21.39 14.10 -29.87
C SER A 95 -21.28 15.50 -29.25
N ASP A 96 -21.65 16.54 -30.01
CA ASP A 96 -21.65 17.94 -29.57
C ASP A 96 -22.94 18.35 -28.82
N LYS A 97 -24.02 17.56 -28.97
CA LYS A 97 -25.37 17.88 -28.46
C LYS A 97 -26.03 16.67 -27.78
N GLY A 98 -26.67 16.90 -26.64
CA GLY A 98 -27.42 15.89 -25.91
C GLY A 98 -28.72 15.55 -26.64
N LYS A 99 -29.09 14.26 -26.68
CA LYS A 99 -30.35 13.78 -27.25
C LYS A 99 -31.34 13.29 -26.19
N PHE A 100 -30.84 12.71 -25.10
CA PHE A 100 -31.67 12.09 -24.07
C PHE A 100 -31.40 12.67 -22.68
N CYS A 101 -32.36 12.52 -21.77
CA CYS A 101 -32.18 12.82 -20.36
C CYS A 101 -31.67 11.60 -19.58
N ALA A 102 -31.42 11.75 -18.27
CA ALA A 102 -30.93 10.65 -17.44
C ALA A 102 -31.89 9.45 -17.39
N LYS A 103 -33.21 9.69 -17.43
CA LYS A 103 -34.23 8.63 -17.40
C LYS A 103 -34.34 7.87 -18.73
N HIS A 104 -34.08 8.54 -19.85
CA HIS A 104 -34.25 7.98 -21.19
C HIS A 104 -32.91 7.71 -21.90
N LYS A 105 -31.79 7.67 -21.15
CA LYS A 105 -30.49 7.35 -21.73
C LYS A 105 -30.43 5.84 -22.05
N LYS A 106 -29.84 5.50 -23.18
CA LYS A 106 -29.47 4.11 -23.49
C LYS A 106 -28.17 3.73 -22.77
N PRO A 107 -27.89 2.43 -22.52
CA PRO A 107 -26.72 1.98 -21.77
C PRO A 107 -25.38 2.54 -22.27
N GLU A 108 -25.22 2.72 -23.58
CA GLU A 108 -24.04 3.24 -24.26
C GLU A 108 -23.89 4.77 -24.22
N MET A 109 -24.89 5.50 -23.73
CA MET A 109 -24.90 6.95 -23.72
C MET A 109 -24.26 7.53 -22.45
N ILE A 110 -23.41 8.55 -22.66
CA ILE A 110 -22.73 9.31 -21.61
C ILE A 110 -23.32 10.72 -21.47
N ASP A 111 -23.16 11.32 -20.29
CA ASP A 111 -23.42 12.76 -20.12
C ASP A 111 -22.32 13.54 -20.82
N ILE A 112 -22.64 14.19 -21.94
CA ILE A 112 -21.69 14.94 -22.76
C ILE A 112 -21.47 16.38 -22.26
N GLN A 113 -22.29 16.86 -21.31
CA GLN A 113 -22.13 18.20 -20.74
C GLN A 113 -21.19 18.19 -19.54
N THR A 114 -21.08 17.07 -18.85
CA THR A 114 -20.12 16.91 -17.77
C THR A 114 -18.69 16.92 -18.33
N LYS A 115 -17.91 17.93 -17.95
CA LYS A 115 -16.46 17.95 -18.23
C LYS A 115 -15.81 16.70 -17.62
N LEU A 116 -15.36 15.80 -18.48
CA LEU A 116 -14.66 14.58 -18.08
C LEU A 116 -13.18 14.85 -17.84
N CYS A 117 -12.55 13.92 -17.13
CA CYS A 117 -11.12 13.90 -16.92
C CYS A 117 -10.39 13.82 -18.26
N LYS A 118 -9.36 14.66 -18.43
CA LYS A 118 -8.52 14.67 -19.64
C LYS A 118 -7.64 13.44 -19.80
N TYR A 119 -7.47 12.64 -18.75
CA TYR A 119 -6.67 11.40 -18.82
C TYR A 119 -7.31 10.40 -19.81
N PRO A 120 -6.55 9.84 -20.77
CA PRO A 120 -7.06 8.93 -21.79
C PRO A 120 -7.86 7.77 -21.19
N GLY A 121 -9.07 7.52 -21.71
CA GLY A 121 -9.97 6.45 -21.24
C GLY A 121 -10.69 6.73 -19.92
N CYS A 122 -10.46 7.87 -19.25
CA CYS A 122 -11.09 8.16 -17.96
C CYS A 122 -12.47 8.83 -18.11
N GLN A 123 -13.54 8.12 -17.75
CA GLN A 123 -14.91 8.65 -17.77
C GLN A 123 -15.33 9.35 -16.46
N LYS A 124 -14.40 9.59 -15.53
CA LYS A 124 -14.70 10.29 -14.28
C LYS A 124 -14.79 11.79 -14.52
N LYS A 125 -15.72 12.45 -13.82
CA LYS A 125 -15.87 13.90 -13.83
C LYS A 125 -14.56 14.60 -13.43
N ALA A 126 -14.17 15.62 -14.19
CA ALA A 126 -13.09 16.50 -13.81
C ALA A 126 -13.52 17.40 -12.64
N LEU A 127 -12.74 17.39 -11.57
CA LEU A 127 -12.97 18.17 -10.35
C LEU A 127 -11.76 19.05 -9.99
N PHE A 128 -10.56 18.66 -10.45
CA PHE A 128 -9.28 19.23 -10.05
C PHE A 128 -8.65 20.05 -11.17
N ALA A 129 -7.97 21.13 -10.79
CA ALA A 129 -7.11 21.95 -11.65
C ALA A 129 -6.17 22.82 -10.81
N VAL A 130 -5.23 23.48 -11.49
CA VAL A 130 -4.44 24.58 -10.94
C VAL A 130 -5.35 25.79 -10.65
N VAL A 131 -5.02 26.57 -9.62
CA VAL A 131 -5.75 27.79 -9.27
C VAL A 131 -5.86 28.72 -10.48
N GLY A 132 -7.04 29.30 -10.71
CA GLY A 132 -7.31 30.18 -11.86
C GLY A 132 -7.59 29.46 -13.18
N SER A 133 -7.34 28.14 -13.28
CA SER A 133 -7.62 27.35 -14.48
C SER A 133 -8.99 26.66 -14.43
N SER A 134 -9.44 26.17 -15.59
CA SER A 134 -10.65 25.34 -15.66
C SER A 134 -10.37 23.88 -15.25
N ARG A 135 -11.35 23.20 -14.65
CA ARG A 135 -11.23 21.80 -14.18
C ARG A 135 -10.84 20.85 -15.32
N THR A 136 -9.80 20.04 -15.11
CA THR A 136 -9.23 19.15 -16.13
C THR A 136 -9.13 17.69 -15.71
N PHE A 137 -8.91 17.38 -14.42
CA PHE A 137 -8.66 16.02 -13.97
C PHE A 137 -9.60 15.55 -12.85
N CYS A 138 -9.79 14.24 -12.73
CA CYS A 138 -10.51 13.63 -11.61
C CYS A 138 -9.59 13.45 -10.39
N GLY A 139 -10.12 12.97 -9.26
CA GLY A 139 -9.32 12.81 -8.03
C GLY A 139 -8.19 11.78 -8.12
N GLN A 140 -8.31 10.78 -9.00
CA GLN A 140 -7.27 9.77 -9.22
C GLN A 140 -6.17 10.25 -10.15
N HIS A 141 -6.50 11.11 -11.12
CA HIS A 141 -5.56 11.64 -12.11
C HIS A 141 -5.14 13.09 -11.80
N LYS A 142 -5.37 13.57 -10.57
CA LYS A 142 -4.91 14.90 -10.15
C LYS A 142 -3.39 14.86 -10.03
N GLN A 143 -2.73 15.87 -10.57
CA GLN A 143 -1.29 16.05 -10.41
C GLN A 143 -0.99 16.85 -9.13
N ALA A 144 0.27 16.87 -8.71
CA ALA A 144 0.74 17.71 -7.62
C ALA A 144 0.37 19.19 -7.88
N GLY A 145 -0.01 19.91 -6.83
CA GLY A 145 -0.45 21.31 -6.94
C GLY A 145 -1.90 21.52 -7.43
N MET A 146 -2.59 20.49 -7.92
CA MET A 146 -4.01 20.64 -8.33
C MET A 146 -4.97 20.54 -7.13
N ILE A 147 -5.93 21.45 -7.09
CA ILE A 147 -6.95 21.56 -6.06
C ILE A 147 -8.36 21.31 -6.61
N ASN A 148 -9.29 20.87 -5.75
CA ASN A 148 -10.68 20.70 -6.15
C ASN A 148 -11.37 22.06 -6.23
N ILE A 149 -11.59 22.56 -7.45
CA ILE A 149 -12.24 23.86 -7.70
C ILE A 149 -13.72 23.72 -8.08
N ALA A 150 -14.20 22.49 -8.28
CA ALA A 150 -15.58 22.23 -8.67
C ALA A 150 -16.53 22.14 -7.48
N SER A 151 -15.99 21.81 -6.30
CA SER A 151 -16.78 21.66 -5.07
C SER A 151 -16.87 22.99 -4.33
N ARG A 152 -17.89 23.13 -3.47
CA ARG A 152 -17.97 24.26 -2.55
C ARG A 152 -16.70 24.31 -1.69
N LYS A 153 -16.09 25.49 -1.63
CA LYS A 153 -14.90 25.78 -0.82
C LYS A 153 -15.27 26.47 0.49
N CYS A 154 -14.36 26.42 1.44
CA CYS A 154 -14.43 27.19 2.68
C CYS A 154 -14.63 28.69 2.37
N ALA A 155 -15.37 29.39 3.22
CA ALA A 155 -15.60 30.82 3.08
C ALA A 155 -14.36 31.68 3.39
N HIS A 156 -13.32 31.11 4.01
CA HIS A 156 -12.05 31.80 4.23
C HIS A 156 -11.33 31.99 2.89
N SER A 157 -10.70 33.17 2.71
CA SER A 157 -9.89 33.48 1.53
C SER A 157 -8.84 32.39 1.30
N ASP A 158 -8.64 32.04 0.03
CA ASP A 158 -7.65 31.06 -0.44
C ASP A 158 -7.72 29.66 0.19
N CYS A 159 -8.85 29.32 0.84
CA CYS A 159 -9.08 27.99 1.37
C CYS A 159 -9.99 27.17 0.46
N TYR A 160 -9.41 26.18 -0.21
CA TYR A 160 -10.13 25.26 -1.12
C TYR A 160 -10.59 23.97 -0.45
N THR A 161 -10.41 23.85 0.87
CA THR A 161 -10.90 22.73 1.64
C THR A 161 -12.43 22.74 1.67
N ARG A 162 -13.04 21.56 1.55
CA ARG A 162 -14.50 21.41 1.65
C ARG A 162 -14.98 21.87 3.04
N PRO A 163 -16.01 22.72 3.11
CA PRO A 163 -16.54 23.19 4.38
C PRO A 163 -17.52 22.17 4.98
N TYR A 164 -17.40 21.95 6.28
CA TYR A 164 -18.27 21.07 7.07
C TYR A 164 -18.89 21.79 8.27
N PHE A 165 -18.30 22.91 8.68
CA PHE A 165 -18.64 23.61 9.91
C PHE A 165 -19.46 24.87 9.65
N ASN A 166 -20.43 25.11 10.50
CA ASN A 166 -21.24 26.33 10.52
C ASN A 166 -21.87 26.47 11.92
N VAL A 167 -22.60 27.56 12.15
CA VAL A 167 -23.41 27.74 13.37
C VAL A 167 -24.51 26.66 13.46
N PRO A 168 -24.92 26.25 14.68
CA PRO A 168 -26.03 25.31 14.87
C PRO A 168 -27.30 25.71 14.11
N GLY A 169 -28.06 24.74 13.62
CA GLY A 169 -29.30 24.96 12.86
C GLY A 169 -29.13 25.17 11.36
N LYS A 170 -27.92 25.47 10.86
CA LYS A 170 -27.64 25.47 9.42
C LYS A 170 -27.45 24.03 8.93
N THR A 171 -27.78 23.77 7.66
CA THR A 171 -27.62 22.45 7.00
C THR A 171 -26.44 22.39 6.03
N GLN A 172 -25.82 23.55 5.75
CA GLN A 172 -24.70 23.68 4.82
C GLN A 172 -23.45 24.22 5.52
N GLY A 173 -22.33 23.52 5.35
CA GLY A 173 -21.04 23.96 5.87
C GLY A 173 -20.57 25.25 5.19
N GLN A 174 -19.99 26.15 5.99
CA GLN A 174 -19.37 27.40 5.55
C GLN A 174 -17.85 27.38 5.73
N TYR A 175 -17.35 26.77 6.81
CA TYR A 175 -15.93 26.71 7.13
C TYR A 175 -15.40 25.28 7.21
N CYS A 176 -14.09 25.12 6.98
CA CYS A 176 -13.38 23.86 7.20
C CYS A 176 -12.93 23.74 8.67
N ALA A 177 -12.39 22.58 9.07
CA ALA A 177 -11.96 22.35 10.45
C ALA A 177 -10.91 23.36 10.95
N ARG A 178 -10.04 23.86 10.05
CA ARG A 178 -8.99 24.84 10.36
C ARG A 178 -9.52 26.26 10.55
N HIS A 179 -10.65 26.61 9.91
CA HIS A 179 -11.20 27.96 9.94
C HIS A 179 -12.55 28.03 10.65
N LYS A 180 -12.90 27.02 11.46
CA LYS A 180 -14.09 27.05 12.30
C LYS A 180 -13.81 27.90 13.54
N THR A 181 -14.81 28.61 14.04
CA THR A 181 -14.74 29.22 15.38
C THR A 181 -15.07 28.16 16.46
N ALA A 182 -14.93 28.53 17.74
CA ALA A 182 -15.28 27.66 18.86
C ALA A 182 -16.77 27.24 18.81
N ASP A 183 -17.65 28.18 18.48
CA ASP A 183 -19.11 27.98 18.45
C ASP A 183 -19.62 27.23 17.22
N MET A 184 -18.76 27.04 16.21
CA MET A 184 -19.13 26.34 14.99
C MET A 184 -19.08 24.81 15.15
N VAL A 185 -20.15 24.17 14.69
CA VAL A 185 -20.37 22.72 14.75
C VAL A 185 -20.38 22.12 13.35
N ASN A 186 -20.09 20.82 13.23
CA ASN A 186 -20.24 20.12 11.96
C ASN A 186 -21.73 20.03 11.60
N VAL A 187 -22.14 20.68 10.51
CA VAL A 187 -23.54 20.75 10.04
C VAL A 187 -23.84 19.84 8.85
N VAL A 188 -22.78 19.27 8.25
CA VAL A 188 -22.90 18.45 7.03
C VAL A 188 -22.95 16.97 7.36
N ASN A 189 -22.16 16.52 8.33
CA ASN A 189 -22.15 15.11 8.73
C ASN A 189 -23.34 14.82 9.66
N ARG A 190 -23.85 13.58 9.61
CA ARG A 190 -24.89 13.08 10.52
C ARG A 190 -24.42 13.23 11.98
N ARG A 191 -25.35 13.59 12.85
CA ARG A 191 -25.13 13.81 14.29
C ARG A 191 -25.69 12.66 15.11
N CYS A 192 -25.20 12.54 16.33
CA CYS A 192 -25.78 11.66 17.35
C CYS A 192 -27.26 11.99 17.55
N GLU A 193 -28.10 10.97 17.66
CA GLU A 193 -29.56 11.10 17.78
C GLU A 193 -30.02 11.60 19.16
N LYS A 194 -29.14 11.57 20.17
CA LYS A 194 -29.42 12.25 21.44
C LYS A 194 -29.63 13.75 21.18
N ALA A 195 -30.79 14.25 21.59
CA ALA A 195 -31.16 15.65 21.46
C ALA A 195 -30.06 16.60 21.98
N GLY A 196 -29.72 17.62 21.19
CA GLY A 196 -28.69 18.59 21.50
C GLY A 196 -27.24 18.12 21.27
N CYS A 197 -27.00 16.85 20.95
CA CYS A 197 -25.65 16.34 20.75
C CYS A 197 -25.09 16.69 19.36
N MET A 198 -23.93 17.36 19.33
CA MET A 198 -23.26 17.80 18.09
C MET A 198 -22.15 16.86 17.61
N THR A 199 -21.96 15.75 18.31
CA THR A 199 -20.90 14.78 18.01
C THR A 199 -21.31 13.85 16.85
N ILE A 200 -20.32 13.41 16.08
CA ILE A 200 -20.53 12.43 15.01
C ILE A 200 -20.80 11.07 15.66
N PRO A 201 -21.88 10.36 15.29
CA PRO A 201 -22.18 9.08 15.86
C PRO A 201 -21.23 8.02 15.32
N THR A 202 -20.81 7.11 16.21
CA THR A 202 -20.00 5.94 15.86
C THR A 202 -20.62 4.63 16.35
N PHE A 203 -21.65 4.69 17.19
CA PHE A 203 -22.28 3.56 17.85
C PHE A 203 -23.68 3.28 17.30
N ASN A 204 -24.01 1.99 17.22
CA ASN A 204 -25.36 1.49 17.02
C ASN A 204 -25.46 0.04 17.50
N LEU A 205 -26.63 -0.58 17.35
CA LEU A 205 -26.83 -2.01 17.58
C LEU A 205 -25.99 -2.86 16.61
N PHE A 206 -25.70 -4.10 17.02
CA PHE A 206 -24.97 -5.04 16.20
C PHE A 206 -25.72 -5.35 14.89
N GLY A 207 -24.98 -5.52 13.80
CA GLY A 207 -25.53 -5.77 12.45
C GLY A 207 -25.91 -4.50 11.68
N GLU A 208 -26.16 -3.39 12.38
CA GLU A 208 -26.53 -2.13 11.74
C GLU A 208 -25.39 -1.51 10.93
N LYS A 209 -25.72 -0.98 9.74
CA LYS A 209 -24.74 -0.38 8.82
C LYS A 209 -24.49 1.11 9.09
N SER A 210 -25.35 1.78 9.86
CA SER A 210 -25.25 3.22 10.10
C SER A 210 -25.19 3.53 11.59
N ALA A 211 -24.29 4.42 12.00
CA ALA A 211 -24.19 4.86 13.39
C ALA A 211 -25.30 5.85 13.74
N ARG A 212 -25.82 5.74 14.97
CA ARG A 212 -26.91 6.57 15.51
C ARG A 212 -26.49 7.36 16.74
N PHE A 213 -25.60 6.81 17.57
CA PHE A 213 -25.17 7.43 18.83
C PHE A 213 -23.65 7.64 18.88
N CYS A 214 -23.19 8.58 19.69
CA CYS A 214 -21.76 8.73 20.00
C CYS A 214 -21.37 7.87 21.20
N GLU A 215 -20.08 7.81 21.53
CA GLU A 215 -19.57 7.05 22.69
C GLU A 215 -20.29 7.46 23.99
N ALA A 216 -20.43 8.76 24.24
CA ALA A 216 -21.06 9.29 25.45
C ALA A 216 -22.57 9.01 25.55
N HIS A 217 -23.23 8.69 24.44
CA HIS A 217 -24.67 8.43 24.38
C HIS A 217 -25.00 7.02 23.91
N ARG A 218 -24.04 6.10 23.97
CA ARG A 218 -24.31 4.70 23.62
C ARG A 218 -25.05 4.03 24.78
N ASN A 219 -26.10 3.28 24.45
CA ASN A 219 -26.76 2.42 25.43
C ASN A 219 -25.97 1.12 25.62
N PRO A 220 -26.13 0.41 26.76
CA PRO A 220 -25.62 -0.95 26.92
C PRO A 220 -26.03 -1.83 25.75
N GLY A 221 -25.09 -2.63 25.22
CA GLY A 221 -25.30 -3.46 24.03
C GLY A 221 -25.01 -2.77 22.68
N MET A 222 -24.81 -1.45 22.64
CA MET A 222 -24.37 -0.77 21.41
C MET A 222 -22.86 -0.94 21.18
N VAL A 223 -22.50 -1.20 19.92
CA VAL A 223 -21.13 -1.41 19.45
C VAL A 223 -20.72 -0.30 18.48
N ASN A 224 -19.41 -0.06 18.37
CA ASN A 224 -18.92 0.87 17.35
C ASN A 224 -19.11 0.24 15.96
N VAL A 225 -20.03 0.78 15.17
CA VAL A 225 -20.37 0.29 13.83
C VAL A 225 -19.58 1.01 12.72
N VAL A 226 -18.71 1.95 13.10
CA VAL A 226 -17.88 2.73 12.19
C VAL A 226 -16.46 2.15 12.14
N GLY A 227 -15.99 1.91 10.93
CA GLY A 227 -14.68 1.31 10.68
C GLY A 227 -14.75 -0.21 10.53
N PRO A 228 -13.60 -0.86 10.25
CA PRO A 228 -13.55 -2.30 10.02
C PRO A 228 -13.88 -3.07 11.30
N LYS A 229 -14.64 -4.17 11.16
CA LYS A 229 -14.91 -5.11 12.25
C LYS A 229 -13.80 -6.13 12.35
N CYS A 230 -13.57 -6.65 13.57
CA CYS A 230 -12.70 -7.81 13.74
C CYS A 230 -13.24 -8.98 12.91
N ASN A 231 -12.41 -9.60 12.09
CA ASN A 231 -12.79 -10.74 11.24
C ASN A 231 -12.74 -12.09 11.99
N ASN A 232 -12.64 -12.08 13.32
CA ASN A 232 -12.69 -13.29 14.13
C ASN A 232 -14.15 -13.67 14.37
N ILE A 233 -14.46 -14.96 14.25
CA ILE A 233 -15.81 -15.50 14.42
C ILE A 233 -16.35 -15.07 15.79
N SER A 234 -17.58 -14.56 15.81
CA SER A 234 -18.26 -14.10 17.03
C SER A 234 -17.60 -12.89 17.75
N CYS A 235 -16.59 -12.23 17.17
CA CYS A 235 -16.00 -11.03 17.74
C CYS A 235 -16.73 -9.74 17.29
N GLN A 236 -17.22 -8.96 18.26
CA GLN A 236 -17.95 -7.71 18.01
C GLN A 236 -17.09 -6.44 18.15
N LYS A 237 -15.79 -6.60 18.47
CA LYS A 237 -14.86 -5.49 18.66
C LYS A 237 -14.44 -4.88 17.32
N ARG A 238 -14.16 -3.58 17.31
CA ARG A 238 -13.56 -2.89 16.15
C ARG A 238 -12.18 -3.45 15.84
N ALA A 239 -11.88 -3.60 14.56
CA ALA A 239 -10.53 -3.90 14.11
C ALA A 239 -9.65 -2.65 14.20
N LEU A 240 -8.53 -2.81 14.90
CA LEU A 240 -7.51 -1.77 15.11
C LEU A 240 -6.14 -2.21 14.60
N TYR A 241 -5.96 -3.52 14.40
CA TYR A 241 -4.71 -4.15 14.01
C TYR A 241 -4.87 -4.78 12.64
N GLY A 242 -3.82 -4.74 11.82
CA GLY A 242 -3.76 -5.42 10.53
C GLY A 242 -2.33 -5.63 10.07
N ILE A 243 -2.18 -6.38 8.99
CA ILE A 243 -0.88 -6.62 8.35
C ILE A 243 -0.44 -5.33 7.64
N PRO A 244 0.81 -4.88 7.78
CA PRO A 244 1.34 -3.71 7.09
C PRO A 244 1.06 -3.75 5.58
N GLY A 245 0.64 -2.61 5.03
CA GLY A 245 0.16 -2.50 3.64
C GLY A 245 -1.32 -2.85 3.46
N TYR A 246 -1.96 -3.52 4.43
CA TYR A 246 -3.36 -3.95 4.35
C TYR A 246 -4.25 -3.20 5.35
N LYS A 247 -5.56 -3.26 5.11
CA LYS A 247 -6.56 -2.68 6.03
C LYS A 247 -6.60 -3.46 7.35
N MET A 248 -6.89 -2.76 8.45
CA MET A 248 -7.08 -3.37 9.77
C MET A 248 -8.20 -4.42 9.73
N SER A 249 -7.96 -5.57 10.35
CA SER A 249 -8.85 -6.74 10.34
C SER A 249 -9.04 -7.40 11.70
N ARG A 250 -8.19 -7.11 12.71
CA ARG A 250 -8.27 -7.72 14.04
C ARG A 250 -8.39 -6.69 15.15
N CYS A 251 -9.08 -7.05 16.23
CA CYS A 251 -9.11 -6.27 17.47
C CYS A 251 -7.90 -6.61 18.36
N PHE A 252 -7.74 -5.90 19.49
CA PHE A 252 -6.60 -6.13 20.39
C PHE A 252 -6.48 -7.58 20.90
N THR A 253 -7.60 -8.22 21.24
CA THR A 253 -7.60 -9.60 21.78
C THR A 253 -7.43 -10.68 20.71
N HIS A 254 -7.61 -10.33 19.43
CA HIS A 254 -7.50 -11.27 18.30
C HIS A 254 -6.42 -10.85 17.32
N LYS A 255 -5.52 -9.93 17.70
CA LYS A 255 -4.44 -9.51 16.82
C LYS A 255 -3.47 -10.67 16.68
N ASP A 256 -3.17 -11.01 15.44
CA ASP A 256 -2.15 -12.00 15.15
C ASP A 256 -0.76 -11.38 15.31
N LYS A 257 0.26 -12.23 15.44
CA LYS A 257 1.64 -11.78 15.50
C LYS A 257 2.01 -11.07 14.18
N GLY A 258 2.55 -9.85 14.28
CA GLY A 258 3.02 -9.05 13.13
C GLY A 258 2.00 -8.00 12.69
N MET A 259 0.81 -8.01 13.28
CA MET A 259 -0.19 -6.97 13.04
C MET A 259 0.08 -5.70 13.86
N ILE A 260 0.02 -4.57 13.18
CA ILE A 260 0.25 -3.24 13.75
C ILE A 260 -1.01 -2.39 13.67
N VAL A 261 -1.04 -1.33 14.49
CA VAL A 261 -2.01 -0.24 14.34
C VAL A 261 -1.70 0.56 13.08
N GLN A 262 -2.71 1.21 12.49
CA GLN A 262 -2.55 2.01 11.26
C GLN A 262 -1.89 1.23 10.11
N SER A 263 -2.19 -0.06 10.00
CA SER A 263 -1.49 -1.00 9.12
C SER A 263 -1.47 -0.64 7.63
N SER A 264 -2.39 0.19 7.14
CA SER A 264 -2.38 0.66 5.74
C SER A 264 -1.59 1.95 5.51
N ARG A 265 -0.88 2.46 6.53
CA ARG A 265 -0.11 3.70 6.45
C ARG A 265 1.16 3.47 5.63
N LEU A 266 1.47 4.42 4.76
CA LEU A 266 2.71 4.45 3.98
C LEU A 266 3.77 5.25 4.73
N CYS A 267 5.03 5.03 4.35
CA CYS A 267 6.16 5.84 4.81
C CYS A 267 5.87 7.35 4.62
N MET A 268 6.27 8.17 5.59
CA MET A 268 6.06 9.62 5.56
C MET A 268 6.98 10.37 4.59
N ILE A 269 8.06 9.74 4.11
CA ILE A 269 8.95 10.33 3.11
C ILE A 269 8.21 10.48 1.79
N SER A 270 8.23 11.70 1.23
CA SER A 270 7.64 11.99 -0.07
C SER A 270 8.24 11.06 -1.13
N ASP A 271 7.37 10.47 -1.94
CA ASP A 271 7.67 9.49 -3.01
C ASP A 271 7.91 8.03 -2.57
N CYS A 272 8.04 7.75 -1.27
CA CYS A 272 8.07 6.38 -0.79
C CYS A 272 6.67 5.76 -0.71
N LYS A 273 6.43 4.68 -1.47
CA LYS A 273 5.15 3.94 -1.47
C LYS A 273 5.17 2.66 -0.62
N LYS A 274 6.26 2.42 0.11
CA LYS A 274 6.39 1.25 1.00
C LYS A 274 5.51 1.43 2.25
N PRO A 275 4.97 0.33 2.82
CA PRO A 275 4.27 0.39 4.09
C PRO A 275 5.18 0.96 5.19
N ALA A 276 4.61 1.76 6.09
CA ALA A 276 5.31 2.16 7.29
C ALA A 276 5.30 0.99 8.28
N THR A 277 6.48 0.60 8.75
CA THR A 277 6.73 -0.52 9.66
C THR A 277 7.49 -0.11 10.91
N HIS A 278 8.16 1.05 10.89
CA HIS A 278 9.01 1.54 11.97
C HIS A 278 8.45 2.83 12.60
N GLY A 279 8.67 2.98 13.90
CA GLY A 279 8.37 4.20 14.66
C GLY A 279 8.38 3.96 16.17
N ILE A 280 8.14 5.01 16.96
CA ILE A 280 8.20 4.93 18.44
C ILE A 280 6.98 4.20 19.00
N SER A 281 5.78 4.59 18.54
CA SER A 281 4.50 4.04 19.02
C SER A 281 3.52 3.73 17.89
N ASN A 282 3.70 4.37 16.74
CA ASN A 282 2.90 4.18 15.53
C ASN A 282 3.84 4.09 14.33
N PRO A 283 3.45 3.36 13.27
CA PRO A 283 4.25 3.27 12.06
C PRO A 283 4.34 4.63 11.36
N THR A 284 5.57 5.08 11.11
CA THR A 284 5.89 6.38 10.51
C THR A 284 6.80 6.26 9.29
N SER A 285 7.70 5.28 9.27
CA SER A 285 8.68 5.07 8.20
C SER A 285 8.74 3.58 7.81
N CYS A 286 9.26 3.29 6.61
CA CYS A 286 9.65 1.93 6.25
C CYS A 286 11.08 1.66 6.75
N GLU A 287 11.53 0.42 6.66
CA GLU A 287 12.88 0.00 7.07
C GLU A 287 14.01 0.85 6.46
N GLU A 288 13.97 1.16 5.17
CA GLU A 288 14.98 2.01 4.51
C GLU A 288 14.99 3.48 4.98
N HIS A 289 13.91 3.91 5.65
CA HIS A 289 13.75 5.28 6.11
C HIS A 289 13.57 5.33 7.64
N SER A 290 13.90 4.24 8.35
CA SER A 290 13.94 4.23 9.80
C SER A 290 15.24 4.87 10.28
N THR A 291 15.18 5.41 11.49
CA THR A 291 16.33 5.94 12.22
C THR A 291 16.57 5.03 13.44
N ASP A 292 17.76 5.07 14.03
CA ASP A 292 18.16 4.17 15.12
C ASP A 292 17.25 4.26 16.37
N ASP A 293 16.54 5.37 16.55
CA ASP A 293 15.57 5.59 17.62
C ASP A 293 14.17 5.01 17.34
N MET A 294 13.93 4.50 16.13
CA MET A 294 12.65 3.91 15.73
C MET A 294 12.63 2.39 15.93
N LEU A 295 11.56 1.90 16.55
CA LEU A 295 11.36 0.46 16.74
C LEU A 295 10.73 -0.16 15.51
N ASP A 296 11.16 -1.39 15.15
CA ASP A 296 10.41 -2.23 14.21
C ASP A 296 9.13 -2.73 14.89
N LEU A 297 7.97 -2.27 14.39
CA LEU A 297 6.67 -2.60 14.96
C LEU A 297 6.09 -3.90 14.38
N VAL A 298 6.73 -4.47 13.35
CA VAL A 298 6.16 -5.46 12.43
C VAL A 298 6.90 -6.78 12.47
N GLN A 299 8.22 -6.75 12.30
CA GLN A 299 8.98 -7.97 12.02
C GLN A 299 8.86 -8.94 13.19
N LYS A 300 8.56 -10.19 12.85
CA LYS A 300 8.53 -11.29 13.79
C LYS A 300 9.15 -12.52 13.19
N THR A 301 9.70 -13.35 14.06
CA THR A 301 10.29 -14.64 13.72
C THR A 301 9.24 -15.53 13.04
N CYS A 302 9.44 -15.81 11.76
CA CYS A 302 8.63 -16.76 10.99
C CYS A 302 8.68 -18.15 11.63
N SER A 303 7.52 -18.78 11.84
CA SER A 303 7.44 -20.13 12.42
C SER A 303 8.04 -21.22 11.52
N ASN A 304 8.28 -20.92 10.23
CA ASN A 304 8.85 -21.86 9.27
C ASN A 304 10.33 -21.60 8.95
N CYS A 305 10.74 -20.34 8.77
CA CYS A 305 12.12 -20.00 8.38
C CYS A 305 12.95 -19.32 9.48
N GLY A 306 12.37 -19.01 10.64
CA GLY A 306 13.09 -18.38 11.75
C GLY A 306 13.55 -16.94 11.50
N LEU A 307 13.31 -16.38 10.30
CA LEU A 307 13.72 -15.01 9.96
C LEU A 307 12.69 -13.98 10.43
N PRO A 308 13.13 -12.80 10.89
CA PRO A 308 12.25 -11.67 11.17
C PRO A 308 11.59 -11.19 9.87
N ASN A 309 10.27 -11.32 9.77
CA ASN A 309 9.51 -10.97 8.57
C ASN A 309 8.07 -10.55 8.91
N ILE A 310 7.34 -10.03 7.91
CA ILE A 310 5.89 -9.78 7.99
C ILE A 310 5.16 -11.10 7.83
N LEU A 311 4.53 -11.58 8.91
CA LEU A 311 3.90 -12.90 8.94
C LEU A 311 2.44 -12.85 8.47
N LEU A 312 2.02 -13.87 7.73
CA LEU A 312 0.63 -14.15 7.35
C LEU A 312 -0.10 -14.87 8.51
N GLN A 313 -1.40 -15.16 8.32
CA GLN A 313 -2.28 -15.70 9.38
C GLN A 313 -1.81 -17.03 9.99
N ASP A 314 -0.93 -17.77 9.32
CA ASP A 314 -0.36 -19.04 9.77
C ASP A 314 0.99 -18.90 10.50
N ASN A 315 1.39 -17.67 10.87
CA ASN A 315 2.71 -17.32 11.42
C ASN A 315 3.90 -17.56 10.47
N LYS A 316 3.65 -17.73 9.17
CA LYS A 316 4.70 -17.88 8.16
C LYS A 316 4.81 -16.60 7.33
N CYS A 317 5.98 -16.27 6.80
CA CYS A 317 6.10 -15.12 5.87
C CYS A 317 5.33 -15.40 4.57
N ALA A 318 5.06 -14.35 3.78
CA ALA A 318 4.35 -14.49 2.49
C ALA A 318 4.96 -15.56 1.57
N GLU A 319 6.29 -15.68 1.61
CA GLU A 319 7.05 -16.66 0.84
C GLU A 319 6.92 -18.09 1.39
N CYS A 320 6.67 -18.25 2.69
CA CYS A 320 6.51 -19.55 3.35
C CYS A 320 5.05 -20.04 3.40
N SER A 321 4.06 -19.15 3.21
CA SER A 321 2.63 -19.48 3.32
C SER A 321 1.98 -19.84 1.99
N THR A 322 2.55 -19.40 0.86
CA THR A 322 2.03 -19.74 -0.46
C THR A 322 3.06 -20.56 -1.23
N TYR A 323 2.60 -21.66 -1.81
CA TYR A 323 3.22 -22.44 -2.89
C TYR A 323 4.02 -23.71 -2.53
N ALA A 324 3.60 -24.77 -3.23
CA ALA A 324 3.98 -26.17 -3.16
C ALA A 324 5.17 -26.52 -4.10
N GLU A 325 6.11 -25.62 -4.37
CA GLU A 325 7.23 -25.84 -5.30
C GLU A 325 8.60 -25.68 -4.60
N VAL A 326 8.73 -26.38 -3.47
CA VAL A 326 9.68 -26.09 -2.39
C VAL A 326 11.14 -26.53 -2.62
N LYS A 327 11.48 -27.36 -3.60
CA LYS A 327 12.79 -28.04 -3.56
C LYS A 327 14.02 -27.20 -3.95
N VAL A 328 13.88 -26.09 -4.67
CA VAL A 328 15.05 -25.37 -5.23
C VAL A 328 15.46 -24.13 -4.42
N ARG A 329 14.52 -23.43 -3.78
CA ARG A 329 14.81 -22.17 -3.05
C ARG A 329 14.98 -22.32 -1.53
N VAL A 330 14.50 -23.41 -0.92
CA VAL A 330 14.78 -23.70 0.51
C VAL A 330 16.25 -24.01 0.76
N ARG A 331 16.91 -24.66 -0.22
CA ARG A 331 18.35 -24.97 -0.17
C ARG A 331 19.23 -23.74 0.00
N LEU A 332 18.92 -22.69 -0.76
CA LEU A 332 19.60 -21.39 -0.64
C LEU A 332 19.24 -20.66 0.65
N ALA A 333 18.03 -20.84 1.19
CA ALA A 333 17.60 -20.13 2.40
C ALA A 333 18.43 -20.51 3.64
N LYS A 334 18.80 -21.79 3.79
CA LYS A 334 19.65 -22.23 4.90
C LYS A 334 21.10 -21.80 4.73
N GLN A 335 21.62 -21.79 3.50
CA GLN A 335 22.93 -21.22 3.18
C GLN A 335 22.97 -19.71 3.43
N PHE A 336 21.96 -18.95 3.01
CA PHE A 336 21.83 -17.52 3.31
C PHE A 336 21.71 -17.23 4.81
N ARG A 337 21.02 -18.10 5.56
CA ARG A 337 20.95 -18.00 7.02
C ARG A 337 22.34 -18.13 7.66
N VAL A 338 23.13 -19.09 7.21
CA VAL A 338 24.52 -19.25 7.66
C VAL A 338 25.35 -18.03 7.27
N LYS A 339 25.22 -17.53 6.02
CA LYS A 339 25.89 -16.30 5.59
C LYS A 339 25.61 -15.12 6.53
N TYR A 340 24.34 -14.87 6.85
CA TYR A 340 23.95 -13.82 7.79
C TYR A 340 24.56 -14.03 9.19
N ILE A 341 24.63 -15.27 9.68
CA ILE A 341 25.29 -15.58 10.95
C ILE A 341 26.79 -15.22 10.89
N LEU A 342 27.48 -15.51 9.80
CA LEU A 342 28.89 -15.16 9.61
C LEU A 342 29.08 -13.65 9.55
N ASP A 343 28.30 -12.95 8.72
CA ASP A 343 28.36 -11.49 8.52
C ASP A 343 28.15 -10.74 9.85
N GLU A 344 27.07 -11.04 10.58
CA GLU A 344 26.74 -10.43 11.88
C GLU A 344 27.77 -10.70 12.98
N ASN A 345 28.56 -11.77 12.84
CA ASN A 345 29.56 -12.16 13.84
C ASN A 345 30.98 -11.85 13.36
N ASN A 346 31.13 -11.05 12.30
CA ASN A 346 32.40 -10.61 11.72
C ASN A 346 33.33 -11.78 11.38
N ILE A 347 32.78 -12.91 10.92
CA ILE A 347 33.57 -14.02 10.39
C ILE A 347 33.85 -13.75 8.91
N VAL A 348 35.09 -13.38 8.60
CA VAL A 348 35.52 -13.09 7.22
C VAL A 348 35.74 -14.41 6.48
N TYR A 349 35.22 -14.48 5.26
CA TYR A 349 35.41 -15.61 4.34
C TYR A 349 35.93 -15.07 2.99
N GLU A 350 36.85 -15.79 2.35
CA GLU A 350 37.47 -15.37 1.09
C GLU A 350 36.64 -15.76 -0.15
N ALA A 351 35.82 -16.80 -0.03
CA ALA A 351 34.97 -17.32 -1.10
C ALA A 351 33.62 -17.78 -0.55
N TYR A 352 32.57 -17.59 -1.37
CA TYR A 352 31.19 -17.97 -1.10
C TYR A 352 30.50 -18.40 -2.40
N ASP A 353 30.03 -19.65 -2.46
CA ASP A 353 29.42 -20.29 -3.66
C ASP A 353 30.22 -20.05 -4.97
N SER A 354 31.55 -20.03 -4.86
CA SER A 354 32.46 -19.81 -5.98
C SER A 354 33.36 -21.02 -6.22
N ILE A 355 33.82 -21.19 -7.46
CA ILE A 355 34.76 -22.25 -7.82
C ILE A 355 36.11 -21.91 -7.19
N VAL A 356 36.79 -22.93 -6.65
CA VAL A 356 38.08 -22.79 -5.98
C VAL A 356 39.14 -23.58 -6.76
N GLY A 357 40.29 -22.96 -7.03
CA GLY A 357 41.43 -23.51 -7.77
C GLY A 357 41.62 -22.91 -9.17
N ASP A 358 42.87 -22.79 -9.62
CA ASP A 358 43.23 -22.31 -10.97
C ASP A 358 42.82 -23.32 -12.06
N GLU A 359 42.32 -22.79 -13.18
CA GLU A 359 41.95 -23.31 -14.52
C GLU A 359 42.14 -24.81 -14.92
N GLY A 360 42.07 -25.76 -13.99
CA GLY A 360 42.36 -27.17 -14.23
C GLY A 360 41.60 -28.11 -13.29
N CYS A 361 40.47 -28.63 -13.77
CA CYS A 361 39.83 -29.89 -13.37
C CYS A 361 38.89 -29.96 -12.14
N SER A 362 38.78 -28.97 -11.24
CA SER A 362 37.73 -29.01 -10.18
C SER A 362 36.70 -27.89 -10.29
N LYS A 363 35.60 -28.11 -11.04
CA LYS A 363 34.40 -27.22 -11.06
C LYS A 363 33.62 -27.20 -9.72
N LYS A 364 34.27 -27.54 -8.60
CA LYS A 364 33.62 -27.75 -7.30
C LYS A 364 33.53 -26.42 -6.57
N ARG A 365 32.35 -26.16 -6.01
CA ARG A 365 32.01 -24.94 -5.26
C ARG A 365 31.72 -25.37 -3.83
N PRO A 366 32.62 -25.08 -2.87
CA PRO A 366 32.31 -25.13 -1.45
C PRO A 366 31.37 -23.97 -1.09
N ASP A 367 30.52 -24.16 -0.08
CA ASP A 367 29.58 -23.11 0.34
C ASP A 367 30.32 -21.88 0.89
N PHE A 368 31.27 -22.06 1.82
CA PHE A 368 32.14 -20.98 2.32
C PHE A 368 33.58 -21.47 2.48
N VAL A 369 34.55 -20.60 2.15
CA VAL A 369 35.97 -20.82 2.42
C VAL A 369 36.50 -19.68 3.29
N ILE A 370 37.11 -20.04 4.42
CA ILE A 370 37.66 -19.11 5.40
C ILE A 370 39.17 -19.33 5.46
N ASP A 371 39.92 -18.25 5.35
CA ASP A 371 41.38 -18.28 5.51
C ASP A 371 41.78 -18.13 6.96
N ALA A 372 42.45 -19.15 7.51
CA ALA A 372 43.04 -19.11 8.85
C ALA A 372 44.56 -18.87 8.82
N GLY A 373 45.13 -18.56 7.65
CA GLY A 373 46.55 -18.31 7.41
C GLY A 373 47.41 -19.58 7.40
N THR A 374 47.23 -20.46 8.38
CA THR A 374 47.95 -21.75 8.48
C THR A 374 47.26 -22.90 7.75
N HIS A 375 45.96 -22.80 7.57
CA HIS A 375 45.09 -23.79 6.96
C HIS A 375 43.81 -23.10 6.46
N LYS A 376 42.99 -23.78 5.64
CA LYS A 376 41.66 -23.29 5.25
C LYS A 376 40.58 -23.99 6.07
N VAL A 377 39.53 -23.25 6.42
CA VAL A 377 38.32 -23.81 7.01
C VAL A 377 37.20 -23.72 5.98
N ILE A 378 36.62 -24.86 5.62
CA ILE A 378 35.49 -24.93 4.69
C ILE A 378 34.23 -25.23 5.48
N LEU A 379 33.21 -24.40 5.34
CA LEU A 379 31.89 -24.64 5.92
C LEU A 379 30.93 -25.08 4.82
N GLU A 380 30.41 -26.30 4.91
CA GLU A 380 29.38 -26.87 4.01
C GLU A 380 28.05 -26.93 4.77
N VAL A 381 26.97 -26.44 4.14
CA VAL A 381 25.62 -26.46 4.72
C VAL A 381 24.86 -27.67 4.19
N ASP A 382 24.95 -28.77 4.92
CA ASP A 382 24.46 -30.09 4.51
C ASP A 382 23.00 -30.30 4.90
N GLU A 383 22.08 -29.84 4.05
CA GLU A 383 20.66 -30.14 4.24
C GLU A 383 20.39 -31.65 4.30
N TYR A 384 19.56 -32.05 5.26
CA TYR A 384 19.21 -33.45 5.50
C TYR A 384 20.43 -34.35 5.71
N GLN A 385 21.51 -33.82 6.28
CA GLN A 385 22.79 -34.51 6.52
C GLN A 385 23.43 -35.07 5.24
N HIS A 386 23.07 -34.52 4.07
CA HIS A 386 23.55 -34.96 2.78
C HIS A 386 23.33 -36.46 2.48
N LYS A 387 22.28 -37.07 3.05
CA LYS A 387 21.93 -38.52 2.94
C LYS A 387 21.59 -39.05 1.53
N LYS A 388 21.80 -38.26 0.47
CA LYS A 388 21.43 -38.61 -0.92
C LYS A 388 22.60 -39.08 -1.80
N GLY A 389 23.82 -39.18 -1.27
CA GLY A 389 25.00 -39.66 -2.01
C GLY A 389 25.71 -40.82 -1.31
N GLU A 390 26.42 -41.64 -2.09
CA GLU A 390 27.30 -42.68 -1.55
C GLU A 390 28.50 -42.06 -0.83
N TYR A 391 28.75 -42.47 0.42
CA TYR A 391 29.78 -41.94 1.33
C TYR A 391 31.18 -41.80 0.69
N ASN A 392 31.57 -42.75 -0.17
CA ASN A 392 32.88 -42.77 -0.83
C ASN A 392 33.08 -41.58 -1.80
N CYS A 393 32.00 -41.09 -2.44
CA CYS A 393 32.06 -39.95 -3.36
C CYS A 393 32.29 -38.61 -2.62
N GLU A 394 31.83 -38.49 -1.38
CA GLU A 394 31.96 -37.26 -0.59
C GLU A 394 33.36 -37.09 0.01
N VAL A 395 33.97 -38.17 0.48
CA VAL A 395 35.36 -38.17 0.93
C VAL A 395 36.30 -37.78 -0.22
N LYS A 396 36.08 -38.36 -1.42
CA LYS A 396 36.80 -37.97 -2.64
C LYS A 396 36.60 -36.50 -2.98
N ARG A 397 35.36 -35.98 -2.87
CA ARG A 397 35.06 -34.56 -3.10
C ARG A 397 35.86 -33.65 -2.16
N MET A 398 35.90 -33.95 -0.87
CA MET A 398 36.66 -33.15 0.10
C MET A 398 38.16 -33.15 -0.21
N TRP A 399 38.73 -34.30 -0.59
CA TRP A 399 40.12 -34.42 -1.02
C TRP A 399 40.45 -33.59 -2.26
N VAL A 400 39.60 -33.65 -3.29
CA VAL A 400 39.80 -32.86 -4.52
C VAL A 400 39.82 -31.37 -4.22
N ILE A 401 38.94 -30.89 -3.34
CA ILE A 401 38.90 -29.47 -2.94
C ILE A 401 40.14 -29.10 -2.12
N ALA A 402 40.54 -29.93 -1.16
CA ALA A 402 41.72 -29.68 -0.33
C ALA A 402 43.01 -29.65 -1.15
N GLN A 403 43.15 -30.56 -2.13
CA GLN A 403 44.28 -30.56 -3.07
C GLN A 403 44.28 -29.32 -3.97
N ALA A 404 43.11 -28.91 -4.48
CA ALA A 404 42.99 -27.69 -5.29
C ALA A 404 43.35 -26.41 -4.51
N LEU A 405 43.12 -26.41 -3.20
CA LEU A 405 43.55 -25.32 -2.29
C LEU A 405 45.05 -25.37 -1.96
N GLY A 406 45.69 -26.54 -2.05
CA GLY A 406 47.14 -26.71 -1.85
C GLY A 406 47.65 -26.50 -0.42
N ILE A 407 46.75 -26.40 0.57
CA ILE A 407 47.07 -26.12 1.99
C ILE A 407 46.21 -27.00 2.89
N PRO A 408 46.66 -27.38 4.12
CA PRO A 408 45.82 -28.15 5.03
C PRO A 408 44.41 -27.57 5.16
N THR A 409 43.41 -28.43 5.15
CA THR A 409 42.00 -28.03 5.06
C THR A 409 41.16 -28.75 6.12
N LEU A 410 40.37 -27.99 6.87
CA LEU A 410 39.41 -28.48 7.85
C LEU A 410 37.99 -28.20 7.37
N PHE A 411 37.22 -29.26 7.11
CA PHE A 411 35.80 -29.16 6.79
C PHE A 411 34.95 -29.11 8.05
N ILE A 412 33.99 -28.20 8.09
CA ILE A 412 32.87 -28.19 9.01
C ILE A 412 31.62 -28.49 8.19
N ARG A 413 31.06 -29.68 8.39
CA ARG A 413 29.84 -30.15 7.74
C ARG A 413 28.68 -29.91 8.68
N TYR A 414 27.94 -28.84 8.41
CA TYR A 414 26.90 -28.33 9.29
C TYR A 414 25.53 -28.76 8.79
N ASN A 415 24.86 -29.65 9.54
CA ASN A 415 23.47 -29.99 9.27
C ASN A 415 22.53 -28.97 9.96
N PRO A 416 21.77 -28.17 9.19
CA PRO A 416 20.80 -27.25 9.76
C PRO A 416 19.47 -27.93 10.15
N ASP A 417 19.25 -29.18 9.72
CA ASP A 417 18.01 -29.92 9.98
C ASP A 417 18.05 -30.69 11.32
N SER A 418 16.91 -31.31 11.67
CA SER A 418 16.81 -32.26 12.77
C SER A 418 17.71 -33.49 12.55
N TYR A 419 18.16 -34.11 13.62
CA TYR A 419 18.99 -35.32 13.61
C TYR A 419 18.53 -36.33 14.66
N LYS A 420 18.96 -37.58 14.53
CA LYS A 420 18.66 -38.63 15.51
C LYS A 420 19.78 -38.71 16.55
N THR A 421 19.44 -38.74 17.82
CA THR A 421 20.39 -39.05 18.90
C THR A 421 20.75 -40.54 18.90
N SER A 422 21.78 -40.92 19.66
CA SER A 422 22.19 -42.32 19.86
C SER A 422 21.04 -43.23 20.32
N ASN A 423 20.04 -42.68 21.00
CA ASN A 423 18.87 -43.40 21.50
C ASN A 423 17.71 -43.43 20.49
N GLY A 424 17.94 -43.01 19.24
CA GLY A 424 16.95 -42.99 18.16
C GLY A 424 15.92 -41.85 18.24
N ILE A 425 16.04 -40.95 19.22
CA ILE A 425 15.13 -39.81 19.39
C ILE A 425 15.52 -38.71 18.40
N THR A 426 14.55 -38.23 17.61
CA THR A 426 14.72 -37.05 16.75
C THR A 426 14.87 -35.80 17.61
N ARG A 427 16.01 -35.14 17.50
CA ARG A 427 16.34 -33.89 18.16
C ARG A 427 16.35 -32.76 17.15
N ASP A 428 15.64 -31.69 17.50
CA ASP A 428 15.71 -30.42 16.82
C ASP A 428 16.17 -29.38 17.84
N SER A 429 17.47 -29.08 17.83
CA SER A 429 18.05 -28.08 18.74
C SER A 429 17.55 -26.69 18.35
N ASN A 430 17.21 -25.87 19.35
CA ASN A 430 16.73 -24.53 19.08
C ASN A 430 17.80 -23.69 18.33
N ASP A 431 17.34 -22.75 17.52
CA ASP A 431 18.17 -21.91 16.64
C ASP A 431 19.31 -21.19 17.37
N LYS A 432 19.10 -20.82 18.65
CA LYS A 432 20.08 -20.10 19.47
C LYS A 432 21.24 -21.00 19.87
N GLU A 433 20.95 -22.20 20.36
CA GLU A 433 21.96 -23.22 20.70
C GLU A 433 22.77 -23.61 19.46
N ARG A 434 22.07 -23.89 18.36
CA ARG A 434 22.69 -24.29 17.10
C ARG A 434 23.63 -23.22 16.54
N LYS A 435 23.20 -21.96 16.56
CA LYS A 435 24.03 -20.79 16.20
C LYS A 435 25.26 -20.69 17.11
N GLN A 436 25.08 -20.81 18.41
CA GLN A 436 26.16 -20.67 19.37
C GLN A 436 27.23 -21.75 19.16
N GLU A 437 26.81 -23.00 18.96
CA GLU A 437 27.71 -24.13 18.77
C GLU A 437 28.45 -24.06 17.42
N LEU A 438 27.77 -23.66 16.34
CA LEU A 438 28.42 -23.38 15.05
C LEU A 438 29.49 -22.29 15.17
N LEU A 439 29.17 -21.18 15.84
CA LEU A 439 30.12 -20.08 16.03
C LEU A 439 31.30 -20.47 16.92
N THR A 440 31.08 -21.26 17.96
CA THR A 440 32.15 -21.81 18.80
C THR A 440 33.05 -22.72 17.95
N CYS A 441 32.47 -23.67 17.23
CA CYS A 441 33.22 -24.59 16.36
C CYS A 441 34.03 -23.86 15.28
N LEU A 442 33.45 -22.86 14.62
CA LEU A 442 34.15 -22.04 13.62
C LEU A 442 35.35 -21.30 14.23
N ARG A 443 35.17 -20.65 15.37
CA ARG A 443 36.25 -19.89 16.02
C ARG A 443 37.38 -20.80 16.48
N ASP A 444 37.04 -21.98 16.99
CA ASP A 444 38.01 -22.97 17.41
C ASP A 444 38.74 -23.59 16.22
N ALA A 445 38.02 -23.91 15.14
CA ALA A 445 38.57 -24.41 13.88
C ALA A 445 39.59 -23.44 13.29
N ILE A 446 39.23 -22.15 13.16
CA ILE A 446 40.14 -21.10 12.66
C ILE A 446 41.43 -21.02 13.50
N LYS A 447 41.36 -21.30 14.80
CA LYS A 447 42.51 -21.25 15.71
C LYS A 447 43.26 -22.58 15.85
N SER A 448 42.81 -23.65 15.21
CA SER A 448 43.33 -25.01 15.41
C SER A 448 44.10 -25.49 14.17
N PRO A 449 45.39 -25.15 14.01
CA PRO A 449 46.21 -25.68 12.91
C PRO A 449 46.32 -27.21 12.97
N PRO A 450 46.73 -27.88 11.86
CA PRO A 450 47.11 -29.28 11.92
C PRO A 450 48.32 -29.47 12.83
N ALA A 451 48.30 -30.51 13.68
CA ALA A 451 49.42 -30.81 14.57
C ALA A 451 50.53 -31.61 13.86
N GLU A 452 50.17 -32.34 12.81
CA GLU A 452 51.05 -33.23 12.05
C GLU A 452 50.68 -33.16 10.56
N GLU A 453 51.63 -33.48 9.67
CA GLU A 453 51.39 -33.53 8.22
C GLU A 453 50.30 -34.54 7.82
N SER A 454 50.16 -35.61 8.61
CA SER A 454 49.09 -36.62 8.45
C SER A 454 47.68 -36.04 8.57
N GLN A 455 47.55 -34.85 9.17
CA GLN A 455 46.30 -34.13 9.38
C GLN A 455 45.96 -33.14 8.25
N PHE A 456 46.46 -33.38 7.05
CA PHE A 456 46.23 -32.52 5.89
C PHE A 456 44.73 -32.27 5.60
N LEU A 457 43.91 -33.31 5.72
CA LEU A 457 42.45 -33.20 5.59
C LEU A 457 41.77 -33.64 6.89
N ARG A 458 40.96 -32.75 7.46
CA ARG A 458 40.17 -33.00 8.66
C ARG A 458 38.71 -32.64 8.43
N VAL A 459 37.80 -33.28 9.17
CA VAL A 459 36.36 -32.98 9.11
C VAL A 459 35.72 -33.00 10.50
N ILE A 460 34.76 -32.09 10.70
CA ILE A 460 33.84 -32.03 11.83
C ILE A 460 32.42 -32.13 11.28
N TYR A 461 31.61 -33.01 11.87
CA TYR A 461 30.18 -33.11 11.55
C TYR A 461 29.38 -32.51 12.71
N LEU A 462 28.66 -31.42 12.43
CA LEU A 462 27.80 -30.76 13.41
C LEU A 462 26.34 -31.15 13.19
N PHE A 463 25.69 -31.62 14.25
CA PHE A 463 24.27 -31.98 14.26
C PHE A 463 23.90 -33.10 13.27
N TYR A 464 24.80 -34.04 13.04
CA TYR A 464 24.49 -35.30 12.33
C TYR A 464 23.82 -36.30 13.26
N ASP A 465 23.31 -37.40 12.71
CA ASP A 465 22.86 -38.51 13.57
C ASP A 465 23.99 -38.93 14.53
N GLU A 466 23.63 -39.20 15.78
CA GLU A 466 24.53 -39.53 16.90
C GLU A 466 25.40 -38.37 17.40
N TYR A 467 25.12 -37.13 16.99
CA TYR A 467 25.86 -35.95 17.47
C TYR A 467 25.73 -35.74 18.99
N ASP A 468 26.89 -35.63 19.65
CA ASP A 468 27.02 -35.33 21.07
C ASP A 468 27.47 -33.87 21.28
N SER A 469 26.64 -33.09 21.97
CA SER A 469 26.85 -31.67 22.25
C SER A 469 27.92 -31.41 23.33
N THR A 470 28.48 -32.43 23.96
CA THR A 470 29.54 -32.25 24.99
C THR A 470 30.88 -31.83 24.39
N LYS A 471 31.20 -32.28 23.16
CA LYS A 471 32.29 -31.76 22.33
C LYS A 471 32.21 -32.32 20.90
N TYR A 472 32.31 -31.47 19.89
CA TYR A 472 32.40 -31.92 18.50
C TYR A 472 33.74 -32.64 18.23
N LYS A 473 33.70 -33.73 17.46
CA LYS A 473 34.86 -34.56 17.16
C LYS A 473 35.52 -34.14 15.85
N ILE A 474 36.82 -33.88 15.89
CA ILE A 474 37.66 -33.70 14.70
C ILE A 474 38.10 -35.09 14.23
N THR A 475 37.84 -35.41 12.97
CA THR A 475 38.26 -36.68 12.35
C THR A 475 39.25 -36.39 11.22
N THR A 476 40.44 -36.97 11.30
CA THR A 476 41.41 -36.93 10.21
C THR A 476 41.01 -37.90 9.12
N ILE A 477 40.98 -37.44 7.87
CA ILE A 477 40.70 -38.26 6.70
C ILE A 477 42.05 -38.63 6.06
N PRO A 478 42.45 -39.91 6.08
CA PRO A 478 43.75 -40.32 5.56
C PRO A 478 43.78 -40.34 4.02
N GLU A 479 44.96 -40.13 3.44
CA GLU A 479 45.17 -40.03 1.98
C GLU A 479 44.89 -41.34 1.24
N VAL A 480 45.02 -42.49 1.91
CA VAL A 480 44.85 -43.84 1.34
C VAL A 480 43.48 -44.07 0.70
N TRP A 481 42.45 -43.31 1.10
CA TRP A 481 41.08 -43.45 0.58
C TRP A 481 40.92 -42.86 -0.83
N PHE A 482 41.90 -42.10 -1.32
CA PHE A 482 41.90 -41.53 -2.67
C PHE A 482 42.63 -42.41 -3.70
N LYS A 483 43.64 -43.19 -3.29
CA LYS A 483 44.56 -43.91 -4.21
C LYS A 483 44.09 -45.30 -4.65
N ASN A 484 43.09 -45.91 -4.01
CA ASN A 484 42.73 -47.32 -4.24
C ASN A 484 41.77 -47.61 -5.42
N GLU A 485 41.39 -46.64 -6.26
CA GLU A 485 40.47 -46.88 -7.39
C GLU A 485 40.87 -46.17 -8.70
N ILE A 486 42.15 -45.92 -8.94
CA ILE A 486 42.63 -45.44 -10.27
C ILE A 486 42.92 -46.63 -11.23
N HIS A 487 42.80 -47.87 -10.76
CA HIS A 487 43.00 -49.09 -11.58
C HIS A 487 41.88 -50.14 -11.42
N ALA A 488 40.62 -49.76 -11.62
CA ALA A 488 39.54 -50.72 -11.84
C ALA A 488 38.67 -50.30 -13.03
#